data_AF-F2JIF3-F1
#
_entry.id   AF-F2JIF3-F1
#
_cell.length_a   1.000
_cell.length_b   1.000
_cell.length_c   1.000
_cell.angle_alpha   90.00
_cell.angle_beta   90.00
_cell.angle_gamma   90.00
#
_symmetry.space_group_name_H-M   'P 1'
#
loop_
_entity.id
_entity.type
_entity.pdbx_description
1 polymer ?
#
loop_
_entity_poly.entity_id
_entity_poly.type
_entity_poly.pdbx_seq_one_letter_code
_entity_poly.pdbx_strand_id
1 'polypeptide(L)'
;MDIEILKIGEVIEVRGQKVRAKVYKDKNESNLNYCGEVIKNVSVGGFVKIRKGFQDIIGKIEGEFTLLNPNKQVIYYDKEEQIHRVIEISLIGYMDRQDRFHRGLSELPLISNYVYILSEEEIQSVFAFSANNASTITIGEIIGYNKYKLKIGVQSLFASHIGIFGNTGSGKSNTLAKIYKELFDIYKESEVFKNSSKFLIIDFNGEYENTISNVNKKVYHLSTRRGEELFPIDKKAIEDLEFWSIILEATEKTQQPFLKKCIQKFSASVQNNSILNEIREMINSIYDYADKFSTLKKYYKEILSLGFDNCSAEVDNLFGKLAYHSTSRKLYIIDQANIYFNSEDDFKHNQYVINLLQVITQDNLKYKDEEENIDEWDRFEFIVKLQYANDVARGYINEEHIAPLLRRLDNRLLEIRKIFKLDNADVIDENLQIISLVEVNIEMRKIIPMIVCKRAYDFHKLQENQSSSLFIIVDEAHNILSKQSDRESSMWKDYRLELFEEIIKEGRKFGVFLTISSQRPSDISETIISQLHNYFLHRLVNNEDIKAIGRSVSFLDGASFEMIPILPQGGCIMTGTACNFPVLIKVDKLEEKYQPQSHTINLEALWSVSEGEN
;
A
#
# COMPACT_ATOMS: atom_id res chain seq x y z
N MET A 1 51.08 -1.02 -19.33
CA MET A 1 50.72 0.12 -18.47
C MET A 1 50.55 -0.39 -17.05
N ASP A 2 51.03 0.38 -16.08
CA ASP A 2 51.49 -0.07 -14.75
C ASP A 2 50.42 -0.71 -13.85
N ILE A 3 50.14 -2.00 -14.08
CA ILE A 3 49.33 -2.86 -13.20
C ILE A 3 49.91 -2.89 -11.76
N GLU A 4 51.22 -2.67 -11.61
CA GLU A 4 51.90 -2.59 -10.31
C GLU A 4 51.42 -1.42 -9.44
N ILE A 5 51.05 -0.28 -10.03
CA ILE A 5 50.59 0.88 -9.25
C ILE A 5 49.24 0.60 -8.58
N LEU A 6 48.40 -0.22 -9.23
CA LEU A 6 47.09 -0.62 -8.70
C LEU A 6 47.18 -1.77 -7.69
N LYS A 7 48.34 -2.42 -7.55
CA LYS A 7 48.58 -3.48 -6.59
C LYS A 7 48.65 -2.89 -5.18
N ILE A 8 47.76 -3.33 -4.30
CA ILE A 8 47.60 -2.77 -2.95
C ILE A 8 48.02 -3.71 -1.84
N GLY A 9 48.11 -5.00 -2.11
CA GLY A 9 48.37 -5.96 -1.05
C GLY A 9 48.31 -7.41 -1.48
N GLU A 10 48.25 -8.27 -0.47
CA GLU A 10 48.29 -9.71 -0.63
C GLU A 10 47.32 -10.40 0.35
N VAL A 11 46.64 -11.43 -0.11
CA VAL A 11 45.71 -12.24 0.69
C VAL A 11 46.48 -13.03 1.75
N ILE A 12 46.12 -12.85 3.01
CA ILE A 12 46.73 -13.55 4.16
C ILE A 12 45.84 -14.65 4.74
N GLU A 13 44.52 -14.56 4.53
CA GLU A 13 43.56 -15.50 5.10
C GLU A 13 42.31 -15.59 4.20
N VAL A 14 41.81 -16.81 4.00
CA VAL A 14 40.59 -17.09 3.22
C VAL A 14 39.67 -17.96 4.08
N ARG A 15 38.51 -17.44 4.45
CA ARG A 15 37.45 -18.13 5.21
C ARG A 15 36.12 -18.05 4.46
N GLY A 16 35.92 -18.99 3.53
CA GLY A 16 34.73 -19.00 2.69
C GLY A 16 34.63 -17.73 1.85
N GLN A 17 33.55 -16.95 2.03
CA GLN A 17 33.32 -15.69 1.31
C GLN A 17 34.07 -14.50 1.92
N LYS A 18 34.65 -14.64 3.13
CA LYS A 18 35.43 -13.59 3.79
C LYS A 18 36.91 -13.83 3.60
N VAL A 19 37.61 -12.82 3.15
CA VAL A 19 39.04 -12.84 2.86
C VAL A 19 39.70 -11.69 3.61
N ARG A 20 40.90 -11.90 4.12
CA ARG A 20 41.70 -10.80 4.66
C ARG A 20 42.95 -10.62 3.84
N ALA A 21 43.26 -9.36 3.56
CA ALA A 21 44.44 -8.98 2.81
C ALA A 21 45.25 -7.95 3.59
N LYS A 22 46.58 -8.12 3.58
CA LYS A 22 47.52 -7.16 4.12
C LYS A 22 47.77 -6.08 3.07
N VAL A 23 47.63 -4.81 3.46
CA VAL A 23 47.89 -3.67 2.58
C VAL A 23 49.38 -3.29 2.65
N TYR A 24 49.99 -2.99 1.51
CA TYR A 24 51.38 -2.55 1.44
C TYR A 24 51.55 -1.12 2.01
N LYS A 25 52.70 -0.86 2.64
CA LYS A 25 52.93 0.39 3.40
C LYS A 25 52.84 1.66 2.54
N ASP A 26 53.25 1.57 1.28
CA ASP A 26 53.21 2.65 0.28
C ASP A 26 51.80 2.97 -0.24
N LYS A 27 50.78 2.20 0.19
CA LYS A 27 49.38 2.34 -0.24
C LYS A 27 48.44 2.74 0.91
N ASN A 28 48.97 3.36 1.96
CA ASN A 28 48.20 3.76 3.14
C ASN A 28 47.37 5.05 2.97
N GLU A 29 47.58 5.83 1.92
CA GLU A 29 46.78 7.04 1.66
C GLU A 29 45.35 6.69 1.23
N SER A 30 44.38 7.59 1.44
CA SER A 30 42.98 7.36 1.08
C SER A 30 42.68 7.51 -0.41
N ASN A 31 43.55 8.18 -1.16
CA ASN A 31 43.43 8.45 -2.59
C ASN A 31 44.76 8.16 -3.29
N LEU A 32 44.71 7.84 -4.58
CA LEU A 32 45.87 7.51 -5.40
C LEU A 32 45.78 8.24 -6.74
N ASN A 33 46.84 8.95 -7.13
CA ASN A 33 46.90 9.59 -8.44
C ASN A 33 47.30 8.55 -9.50
N TYR A 34 46.42 8.26 -10.45
CA TYR A 34 46.67 7.32 -11.55
C TYR A 34 46.25 7.97 -12.87
N CYS A 35 47.16 8.02 -13.84
CA CYS A 35 46.93 8.59 -15.18
C CYS A 35 46.37 10.04 -15.19
N GLY A 36 46.69 10.86 -14.17
CA GLY A 36 46.20 12.24 -14.07
C GLY A 36 44.86 12.40 -13.35
N GLU A 37 44.29 11.29 -12.85
CA GLU A 37 43.04 11.30 -12.09
C GLU A 37 43.25 10.81 -10.65
N VAL A 38 42.48 11.38 -9.71
CA VAL A 38 42.47 10.98 -8.30
C VAL A 38 41.50 9.81 -8.15
N ILE A 39 42.03 8.60 -7.98
CA ILE A 39 41.25 7.39 -7.73
C ILE A 39 41.14 7.17 -6.23
N LYS A 40 39.97 6.76 -5.75
CA LYS A 40 39.77 6.35 -4.36
C LYS A 40 40.64 5.12 -4.07
N ASN A 41 41.51 5.21 -3.08
CA ASN A 41 42.37 4.10 -2.65
C ASN A 41 41.58 3.15 -1.72
N VAL A 42 42.26 2.18 -1.11
CA VAL A 42 41.69 1.21 -0.17
C VAL A 42 40.92 1.90 0.96
N SER A 43 39.59 1.75 0.97
CA SER A 43 38.71 2.27 2.02
C SER A 43 37.53 1.32 2.22
N VAL A 44 36.96 1.27 3.43
CA VAL A 44 35.72 0.54 3.70
C VAL A 44 34.61 0.97 2.72
N GLY A 45 33.90 -0.01 2.17
CA GLY A 45 32.90 0.17 1.11
C GLY A 45 33.48 0.24 -0.32
N GLY A 46 34.80 0.28 -0.48
CA GLY A 46 35.47 0.22 -1.77
C GLY A 46 35.53 -1.20 -2.35
N PHE A 47 35.76 -1.30 -3.65
CA PHE A 47 35.91 -2.56 -4.37
C PHE A 47 37.37 -2.86 -4.66
N VAL A 48 37.72 -4.14 -4.60
CA VAL A 48 39.05 -4.67 -4.93
C VAL A 48 38.92 -5.93 -5.79
N LYS A 49 39.91 -6.17 -6.64
CA LYS A 49 40.00 -7.40 -7.42
C LYS A 49 41.17 -8.25 -6.93
N ILE A 50 40.95 -9.55 -6.81
CA ILE A 50 41.93 -10.53 -6.39
C ILE A 50 42.20 -11.42 -7.60
N ARG A 51 43.45 -11.38 -8.07
CA ARG A 51 43.84 -12.09 -9.29
C ARG A 51 44.19 -13.53 -8.98
N LYS A 52 43.44 -14.48 -9.54
CA LYS A 52 43.70 -15.91 -9.43
C LYS A 52 43.78 -16.53 -10.83
N GLY A 53 45.01 -16.80 -11.29
CA GLY A 53 45.24 -17.33 -12.63
C GLY A 53 44.74 -16.35 -13.71
N PHE A 54 43.68 -16.73 -14.43
CA PHE A 54 43.06 -15.94 -15.50
C PHE A 54 41.69 -15.35 -15.12
N GLN A 55 41.28 -15.47 -13.86
CA GLN A 55 40.03 -14.88 -13.35
C GLN A 55 40.35 -13.81 -12.31
N ASP A 56 39.63 -12.70 -12.41
CA ASP A 56 39.67 -11.61 -11.43
C ASP A 56 38.43 -11.74 -10.53
N ILE A 57 38.67 -12.08 -9.26
CA ILE A 57 37.61 -12.21 -8.25
C ILE A 57 37.37 -10.84 -7.64
N ILE A 58 36.13 -10.36 -7.65
CA ILE A 58 35.78 -9.04 -7.12
C ILE A 58 35.25 -9.18 -5.70
N GLY A 59 35.76 -8.34 -4.80
CA GLY A 59 35.31 -8.23 -3.43
C GLY A 59 35.10 -6.79 -2.99
N LYS A 60 34.24 -6.61 -1.99
CA LYS A 60 33.97 -5.33 -1.32
C LYS A 60 34.64 -5.33 0.04
N ILE A 61 35.30 -4.22 0.39
CA ILE A 61 35.96 -4.05 1.68
C ILE A 61 34.87 -3.79 2.73
N GLU A 62 34.68 -4.72 3.66
CA GLU A 62 33.69 -4.60 4.75
C GLU A 62 34.28 -3.92 5.99
N GLY A 63 35.59 -4.03 6.18
CA GLY A 63 36.23 -3.51 7.38
C GLY A 63 37.74 -3.40 7.22
N GLU A 64 38.33 -2.68 8.17
CA GLU A 64 39.77 -2.47 8.25
C GLU A 64 40.21 -2.55 9.70
N PHE A 65 41.35 -3.19 9.95
CA PHE A 65 41.94 -3.31 11.28
C PHE A 65 43.46 -3.34 11.20
N THR A 66 44.08 -3.12 12.36
CA THR A 66 45.52 -3.17 12.52
C THR A 66 45.92 -4.47 13.18
N LEU A 67 46.91 -5.17 12.63
CA LEU A 67 47.60 -6.26 13.33
C LEU A 67 48.96 -5.76 13.82
N LEU A 68 49.22 -5.97 15.11
CA LEU A 68 50.53 -5.79 15.73
C LEU A 68 51.37 -7.05 15.46
N ASN A 69 52.62 -6.85 15.05
CA ASN A 69 53.54 -7.94 14.78
C ASN A 69 53.98 -8.61 16.10
N PRO A 70 53.63 -9.88 16.40
CA PRO A 70 53.88 -10.48 17.71
C PRO A 70 55.37 -10.86 17.95
N ASN A 71 56.21 -10.84 16.91
CA ASN A 71 57.57 -11.43 16.94
C ASN A 71 58.73 -10.42 17.04
N LYS A 72 58.50 -9.12 17.31
CA LYS A 72 59.59 -8.16 17.57
C LYS A 72 59.66 -7.81 19.06
N GLN A 73 60.74 -8.24 19.74
CA GLN A 73 61.10 -7.75 21.07
C GLN A 73 61.16 -6.21 21.05
N VAL A 74 60.68 -5.61 22.14
CA VAL A 74 60.56 -4.16 22.34
C VAL A 74 61.94 -3.50 22.27
N ILE A 75 62.32 -2.97 21.11
CA ILE A 75 63.44 -2.05 20.96
C ILE A 75 62.88 -0.71 20.47
N TYR A 76 63.17 0.35 21.22
CA TYR A 76 62.43 1.61 21.33
C TYR A 76 62.50 2.58 20.14
N TYR A 77 62.93 2.18 18.94
CA TYR A 77 63.22 3.12 17.86
C TYR A 77 62.43 2.98 16.55
N ASP A 78 61.41 2.12 16.45
CA ASP A 78 60.64 2.03 15.19
C ASP A 78 59.16 1.65 15.39
N LYS A 79 58.35 2.62 15.86
CA LYS A 79 56.90 2.42 16.04
C LYS A 79 56.13 2.28 14.72
N GLU A 80 56.64 2.82 13.61
CA GLU A 80 55.99 2.77 12.30
C GLU A 80 56.11 1.38 11.62
N GLU A 81 57.05 0.53 12.05
CA GLU A 81 57.26 -0.79 11.45
C GLU A 81 56.38 -1.93 12.00
N GLN A 82 55.66 -1.71 13.11
CA GLN A 82 54.97 -2.78 13.84
C GLN A 82 53.50 -2.96 13.47
N ILE A 83 52.94 -2.01 12.73
CA ILE A 83 51.51 -1.91 12.43
C ILE A 83 51.29 -2.38 10.98
N HIS A 84 50.60 -3.50 10.83
CA HIS A 84 50.16 -3.97 9.52
C HIS A 84 48.67 -3.66 9.34
N ARG A 85 48.38 -2.82 8.36
CA ARG A 85 47.01 -2.55 7.90
C ARG A 85 46.47 -3.80 7.21
N VAL A 86 45.33 -4.29 7.68
CA VAL A 86 44.63 -5.43 7.11
C VAL A 86 43.20 -5.04 6.81
N ILE A 87 42.74 -5.43 5.63
CA ILE A 87 41.36 -5.23 5.18
C ILE A 87 40.61 -6.56 5.20
N GLU A 88 39.36 -6.51 5.63
CA GLU A 88 38.40 -7.61 5.47
C GLU A 88 37.59 -7.38 4.20
N ILE A 89 37.63 -8.35 3.29
CA ILE A 89 37.05 -8.32 1.97
C ILE A 89 35.97 -9.41 1.90
N SER A 90 34.78 -9.02 1.50
CA SER A 90 33.67 -9.92 1.21
C SER A 90 33.59 -10.15 -0.29
N LEU A 91 33.68 -11.40 -0.72
CA LEU A 91 33.71 -11.79 -2.13
C LEU A 91 32.30 -11.72 -2.73
N ILE A 92 32.13 -11.01 -3.84
CA ILE A 92 30.81 -10.75 -4.45
C ILE A 92 30.63 -11.52 -5.77
N GLY A 93 31.69 -11.65 -6.55
CA GLY A 93 31.62 -12.25 -7.87
C GLY A 93 32.97 -12.33 -8.56
N TYR A 94 32.96 -12.56 -9.87
CA TYR A 94 34.16 -12.57 -10.70
C TYR A 94 33.92 -11.79 -12.01
N MET A 95 35.00 -11.32 -12.62
CA MET A 95 34.98 -10.74 -13.96
C MET A 95 35.48 -11.76 -14.98
N ASP A 96 34.78 -11.87 -16.11
CA ASP A 96 35.21 -12.69 -17.23
C ASP A 96 36.27 -11.98 -18.09
N ARG A 97 36.80 -12.66 -19.12
CA ARG A 97 37.81 -12.09 -20.02
C ARG A 97 37.33 -10.91 -20.88
N GLN A 98 36.03 -10.61 -20.86
CA GLN A 98 35.41 -9.50 -21.58
C GLN A 98 35.07 -8.36 -20.60
N ASP A 99 35.67 -8.38 -19.40
CA ASP A 99 35.42 -7.43 -18.33
C ASP A 99 33.95 -7.31 -17.94
N ARG A 100 33.18 -8.41 -18.08
CA ARG A 100 31.80 -8.46 -17.59
C ARG A 100 31.77 -9.05 -16.20
N PHE A 101 31.11 -8.35 -15.30
CA PHE A 101 30.90 -8.83 -13.94
C PHE A 101 29.80 -9.90 -13.88
N HIS A 102 30.13 -11.04 -13.26
CA HIS A 102 29.20 -12.12 -12.96
C HIS A 102 29.09 -12.30 -11.44
N ARG A 103 27.85 -12.31 -10.93
CA ARG A 103 27.57 -12.54 -9.51
C ARG A 103 27.78 -14.01 -9.15
N GLY A 104 28.28 -14.24 -7.94
CA GLY A 104 28.55 -15.58 -7.43
C GLY A 104 29.98 -16.01 -7.70
N LEU A 105 30.46 -16.96 -6.90
CA LEU A 105 31.85 -17.39 -6.93
C LEU A 105 31.96 -18.71 -7.67
N SER A 106 32.73 -18.73 -8.77
CA SER A 106 33.21 -19.96 -9.40
C SER A 106 34.32 -20.58 -8.56
N GLU A 107 35.18 -19.73 -8.00
CA GLU A 107 36.36 -20.13 -7.25
C GLU A 107 36.64 -19.16 -6.11
N LEU A 108 37.28 -19.68 -5.05
CA LEU A 108 37.82 -18.86 -3.97
C LEU A 108 39.28 -18.46 -4.27
N PRO A 109 39.72 -17.25 -3.85
CA PRO A 109 41.11 -16.86 -3.95
C PRO A 109 42.00 -17.76 -3.08
N LEU A 110 43.29 -17.79 -3.40
CA LEU A 110 44.30 -18.47 -2.59
C LEU A 110 45.02 -17.48 -1.68
N ILE A 111 45.57 -17.99 -0.58
CA ILE A 111 46.56 -17.24 0.20
C ILE A 111 47.70 -16.86 -0.74
N SER A 112 48.25 -15.68 -0.53
CA SER A 112 49.27 -15.06 -1.36
C SER A 112 48.84 -14.59 -2.74
N ASN A 113 47.54 -14.64 -3.08
CA ASN A 113 47.06 -13.90 -4.25
C ASN A 113 47.13 -12.40 -4.02
N TYR A 114 47.50 -11.67 -5.07
CA TYR A 114 47.61 -10.23 -5.02
C TYR A 114 46.26 -9.55 -5.15
N VAL A 115 46.11 -8.45 -4.41
CA VAL A 115 44.93 -7.61 -4.39
C VAL A 115 45.22 -6.32 -5.14
N TYR A 116 44.29 -5.91 -5.99
CA TYR A 116 44.39 -4.71 -6.82
C TYR A 116 43.15 -3.83 -6.66
N ILE A 117 43.32 -2.53 -6.89
CA ILE A 117 42.21 -1.59 -7.10
C ILE A 117 41.61 -1.83 -8.49
N LEU A 118 40.29 -1.66 -8.61
CA LEU A 118 39.61 -1.72 -9.90
C LEU A 118 39.87 -0.45 -10.72
N SER A 119 40.01 -0.58 -12.03
CA SER A 119 40.01 0.56 -12.94
C SER A 119 38.62 1.21 -13.03
N GLU A 120 38.54 2.42 -13.58
CA GLU A 120 37.26 3.11 -13.80
C GLU A 120 36.30 2.30 -14.68
N GLU A 121 36.80 1.61 -15.71
CA GLU A 121 36.01 0.75 -16.61
C GLU A 121 35.49 -0.49 -15.86
N GLU A 122 36.32 -1.10 -15.00
CA GLU A 122 35.94 -2.26 -14.19
C GLU A 122 34.88 -1.89 -13.15
N ILE A 123 35.01 -0.73 -12.50
CA ILE A 123 34.00 -0.19 -11.58
C ILE A 123 32.67 0.01 -12.31
N GLN A 124 32.68 0.56 -13.52
CA GLN A 124 31.48 0.75 -14.32
C GLN A 124 30.80 -0.60 -14.63
N SER A 125 31.57 -1.63 -14.96
CA SER A 125 31.05 -2.98 -15.19
C SER A 125 30.44 -3.60 -13.94
N VAL A 126 31.06 -3.41 -12.77
CA VAL A 126 30.56 -3.90 -11.48
C VAL A 126 29.20 -3.27 -11.12
N PHE A 127 28.98 -2.00 -11.47
CA PHE A 127 27.72 -1.28 -11.27
C PHE A 127 26.73 -1.36 -12.46
N ALA A 128 27.06 -2.12 -13.51
CA ALA A 128 26.17 -2.33 -14.65
C ALA A 128 25.10 -3.39 -14.33
N PHE A 129 24.01 -2.97 -13.68
CA PHE A 129 22.91 -3.86 -13.28
C PHE A 129 21.86 -4.11 -14.37
N SER A 130 22.23 -3.97 -15.65
CA SER A 130 21.33 -4.14 -16.78
C SER A 130 21.92 -5.07 -17.83
N ALA A 131 21.09 -5.92 -18.44
CA ALA A 131 21.49 -6.65 -19.63
C ALA A 131 21.84 -5.67 -20.78
N ASN A 132 22.74 -6.09 -21.67
CA ASN A 132 23.11 -5.30 -22.84
C ASN A 132 21.84 -4.88 -23.63
N ASN A 133 21.73 -3.58 -23.94
CA ASN A 133 20.59 -2.94 -24.63
C ASN A 133 19.25 -2.90 -23.87
N ALA A 134 19.21 -3.22 -22.57
CA ALA A 134 17.99 -3.03 -21.78
C ALA A 134 17.75 -1.55 -21.46
N SER A 135 16.49 -1.11 -21.46
CA SER A 135 16.12 0.21 -20.94
C SER A 135 16.47 0.32 -19.46
N THR A 136 17.08 1.44 -19.08
CA THR A 136 17.50 1.71 -17.71
C THR A 136 16.96 3.04 -17.22
N ILE A 137 16.67 3.13 -15.94
CA ILE A 137 16.38 4.40 -15.25
C ILE A 137 17.59 4.85 -14.46
N THR A 138 17.78 6.16 -14.33
CA THR A 138 18.88 6.74 -13.55
C THR A 138 18.37 7.28 -12.22
N ILE A 139 18.78 6.69 -11.10
CA ILE A 139 18.24 7.07 -9.78
C ILE A 139 19.04 8.20 -9.13
N GLY A 140 20.36 8.13 -9.19
CA GLY A 140 21.24 9.11 -8.57
C GLY A 140 22.70 8.66 -8.54
N GLU A 141 23.53 9.38 -7.79
CA GLU A 141 24.97 9.15 -7.72
C GLU A 141 25.33 8.04 -6.72
N ILE A 142 26.35 7.24 -7.03
CA ILE A 142 26.87 6.23 -6.10
C ILE A 142 27.77 6.95 -5.08
N ILE A 143 27.43 6.85 -3.80
CA ILE A 143 28.17 7.53 -2.74
C ILE A 143 29.57 6.93 -2.64
N GLY A 144 30.58 7.79 -2.75
CA GLY A 144 31.99 7.39 -2.76
C GLY A 144 32.53 7.08 -4.16
N TYR A 145 31.67 7.10 -5.18
CA TYR A 145 32.01 6.97 -6.59
C TYR A 145 31.23 8.04 -7.39
N ASN A 146 31.33 9.31 -6.97
CA ASN A 146 30.43 10.39 -7.39
C ASN A 146 30.41 10.66 -8.91
N LYS A 147 31.43 10.21 -9.67
CA LYS A 147 31.41 10.26 -11.15
C LYS A 147 30.35 9.33 -11.76
N TYR A 148 29.86 8.35 -11.02
CA TYR A 148 28.99 7.28 -11.51
C TYR A 148 27.57 7.44 -11.00
N LYS A 149 26.62 7.38 -11.94
CA LYS A 149 25.20 7.30 -11.62
C LYS A 149 24.74 5.84 -11.62
N LEU A 150 23.95 5.49 -10.62
CA LEU A 150 23.28 4.19 -10.56
C LEU A 150 22.21 4.11 -11.64
N LYS A 151 22.44 3.21 -12.60
CA LYS A 151 21.47 2.83 -13.63
C LYS A 151 20.93 1.44 -13.35
N ILE A 152 19.61 1.29 -13.34
CA ILE A 152 18.94 0.01 -13.07
C ILE A 152 18.04 -0.34 -14.24
N GLY A 153 18.02 -1.61 -14.63
CA GLY A 153 17.10 -2.11 -15.66
C GLY A 153 15.63 -1.92 -15.29
N VAL A 154 14.83 -1.41 -16.21
CA VAL A 154 13.38 -1.24 -16.04
C VAL A 154 12.73 -2.59 -15.71
N GLN A 155 13.02 -3.63 -16.50
CA GLN A 155 12.47 -4.97 -16.29
C GLN A 155 12.83 -5.54 -14.91
N SER A 156 14.09 -5.40 -14.48
CA SER A 156 14.56 -5.96 -13.21
C SER A 156 13.95 -5.26 -11.99
N LEU A 157 13.62 -3.98 -12.10
CA LEU A 157 13.03 -3.20 -11.01
C LEU A 157 11.50 -3.33 -10.97
N PHE A 158 10.83 -3.06 -12.10
CA PHE A 158 9.37 -2.95 -12.14
C PHE A 158 8.66 -4.29 -12.28
N ALA A 159 9.30 -5.35 -12.79
CA ALA A 159 8.72 -6.70 -12.78
C ALA A 159 8.85 -7.39 -11.41
N SER A 160 8.69 -6.64 -10.32
CA SER A 160 8.89 -7.06 -8.94
C SER A 160 8.20 -6.13 -7.94
N HIS A 161 8.03 -6.55 -6.69
CA HIS A 161 7.49 -5.70 -5.63
C HIS A 161 8.61 -4.84 -5.00
N ILE A 162 8.33 -3.56 -4.73
CA ILE A 162 9.31 -2.56 -4.28
C ILE A 162 8.95 -2.03 -2.88
N GLY A 163 9.92 -1.96 -1.99
CA GLY A 163 9.82 -1.32 -0.67
C GLY A 163 10.68 -0.07 -0.57
N ILE A 164 10.12 1.04 -0.10
CA ILE A 164 10.85 2.28 0.18
C ILE A 164 10.66 2.62 1.66
N PHE A 165 11.74 2.56 2.44
CA PHE A 165 11.67 2.70 3.90
C PHE A 165 12.58 3.80 4.40
N GLY A 166 12.14 4.57 5.40
CA GLY A 166 12.90 5.70 5.94
C GLY A 166 12.10 6.63 6.84
N ASN A 167 12.76 7.38 7.71
CA ASN A 167 12.07 8.35 8.56
C ASN A 167 11.46 9.52 7.76
N THR A 168 10.63 10.34 8.40
CA THR A 168 10.13 11.60 7.83
C THR A 168 11.31 12.50 7.42
N GLY A 169 11.23 13.11 6.23
CA GLY A 169 12.27 13.98 5.70
C GLY A 169 13.54 13.28 5.20
N SER A 170 13.62 11.94 5.25
CA SER A 170 14.84 11.21 4.82
C SER A 170 15.04 11.20 3.31
N GLY A 171 13.99 11.40 2.51
CA GLY A 171 14.03 11.33 1.04
C GLY A 171 13.17 10.24 0.40
N LYS A 172 12.29 9.58 1.17
CA LYS A 172 11.36 8.54 0.67
C LYS A 172 10.50 9.01 -0.51
N SER A 173 9.69 10.05 -0.31
CA SER A 173 8.78 10.58 -1.33
C SER A 173 9.53 10.99 -2.59
N ASN A 174 10.71 11.63 -2.43
CA ASN A 174 11.58 11.96 -3.57
C ASN A 174 12.05 10.71 -4.33
N THR A 175 12.34 9.62 -3.64
CA THR A 175 12.78 8.37 -4.28
C THR A 175 11.65 7.70 -5.04
N LEU A 176 10.46 7.61 -4.43
CA LEU A 176 9.27 7.11 -5.10
C LEU A 176 8.97 7.94 -6.35
N ALA A 177 8.91 9.27 -6.18
CA ALA A 177 8.73 10.23 -7.26
C ALA A 177 9.76 10.05 -8.38
N LYS A 178 11.05 9.96 -8.04
CA LYS A 178 12.15 9.82 -9.00
C LYS A 178 12.05 8.52 -9.80
N ILE A 179 11.80 7.39 -9.15
CA ILE A 179 11.69 6.08 -9.81
C ILE A 179 10.59 6.09 -10.88
N TYR A 180 9.39 6.56 -10.52
CA TYR A 180 8.27 6.58 -11.46
C TYR A 180 8.40 7.69 -12.50
N LYS A 181 8.92 8.86 -12.15
CA LYS A 181 9.17 9.94 -13.11
C LYS A 181 10.12 9.49 -14.23
N GLU A 182 11.23 8.84 -13.87
CA GLU A 182 12.17 8.28 -14.85
C GLU A 182 11.51 7.23 -15.75
N LEU A 183 10.68 6.33 -15.19
CA LEU A 183 9.94 5.35 -15.98
C LEU A 183 9.02 6.02 -17.02
N PHE A 184 8.20 6.97 -16.57
CA PHE A 184 7.27 7.66 -17.45
C PHE A 184 8.00 8.51 -18.49
N ASP A 185 9.13 9.16 -18.15
CA ASP A 185 9.89 9.94 -19.14
C ASP A 185 10.48 9.09 -20.26
N ILE A 186 10.80 7.81 -20.00
CA ILE A 186 11.25 6.86 -21.04
C ILE A 186 10.09 6.43 -21.94
N TYR A 187 8.90 6.17 -21.39
CA TYR A 187 7.81 5.49 -22.09
C TYR A 187 6.57 6.34 -22.40
N LYS A 188 6.51 7.61 -22.00
CA LYS A 188 5.33 8.49 -22.18
C LYS A 188 4.88 8.65 -23.63
N GLU A 189 5.77 8.52 -24.61
CA GLU A 189 5.42 8.60 -26.03
C GLU A 189 4.91 7.25 -26.59
N SER A 190 5.09 6.15 -25.86
CA SER A 190 4.69 4.81 -26.28
C SER A 190 3.20 4.59 -26.06
N GLU A 191 2.46 4.43 -27.16
CA GLU A 191 1.02 4.16 -27.11
C GLU A 191 0.70 2.79 -26.49
N VAL A 192 1.60 1.81 -26.67
CA VAL A 192 1.48 0.50 -26.01
C VAL A 192 1.58 0.67 -24.50
N PHE A 193 2.52 1.48 -24.00
CA PHE A 193 2.68 1.70 -22.55
C PHE A 193 1.43 2.35 -21.95
N LYS A 194 0.88 3.38 -22.60
CA LYS A 194 -0.33 4.07 -22.13
C LYS A 194 -1.55 3.14 -22.00
N ASN A 195 -1.70 2.21 -22.94
CA ASN A 195 -2.86 1.34 -23.01
C ASN A 195 -2.70 0.05 -22.19
N SER A 196 -1.49 -0.51 -22.12
CA SER A 196 -1.22 -1.79 -21.45
C SER A 196 -0.79 -1.66 -19.99
N SER A 197 -0.22 -0.53 -19.57
CA SER A 197 0.33 -0.36 -18.22
C SER A 197 -0.52 0.63 -17.44
N LYS A 198 -1.06 0.21 -16.30
CA LYS A 198 -1.91 1.03 -15.43
C LYS A 198 -1.19 1.27 -14.12
N PHE A 199 -1.18 2.52 -13.67
CA PHE A 199 -0.51 2.94 -12.43
C PHE A 199 -1.55 3.58 -11.51
N LEU A 200 -1.72 3.02 -10.32
CA LEU A 200 -2.63 3.50 -9.30
C LEU A 200 -1.82 3.97 -8.09
N ILE A 201 -1.82 5.28 -7.81
CA ILE A 201 -1.16 5.87 -6.64
C ILE A 201 -2.22 6.16 -5.58
N ILE A 202 -2.05 5.58 -4.39
CA ILE A 202 -2.78 5.97 -3.19
C ILE A 202 -1.96 7.03 -2.44
N ASP A 203 -2.43 8.28 -2.50
CA ASP A 203 -1.74 9.45 -1.97
C ASP A 203 -2.42 9.96 -0.70
N PHE A 204 -1.79 9.71 0.44
CA PHE A 204 -2.32 10.13 1.75
C PHE A 204 -2.17 11.63 2.00
N ASN A 205 -1.18 12.28 1.41
CA ASN A 205 -0.77 13.63 1.75
C ASN A 205 -0.91 14.63 0.58
N GLY A 206 -1.26 14.16 -0.61
CA GLY A 206 -1.39 14.99 -1.82
C GLY A 206 -0.04 15.39 -2.40
N GLU A 207 1.01 14.59 -2.19
CA GLU A 207 2.38 14.96 -2.55
C GLU A 207 2.68 14.76 -4.05
N TYR A 208 1.98 13.85 -4.74
CA TYR A 208 2.44 13.31 -6.04
C TYR A 208 1.74 13.88 -7.27
N GLU A 209 0.76 14.77 -7.08
CA GLU A 209 -0.03 15.31 -8.19
C GLU A 209 0.85 15.94 -9.28
N ASN A 210 1.83 16.75 -8.88
CA ASN A 210 2.68 17.49 -9.81
C ASN A 210 3.94 16.73 -10.24
N THR A 211 4.21 15.56 -9.67
CA THR A 211 5.43 14.81 -9.91
C THR A 211 5.55 14.29 -11.34
N ILE A 212 4.44 13.79 -11.90
CA ILE A 212 4.39 13.22 -13.25
C ILE A 212 3.45 14.07 -14.11
N SER A 213 4.00 14.74 -15.11
CA SER A 213 3.28 15.62 -16.04
C SER A 213 3.44 15.16 -17.48
N ASN A 214 2.56 15.65 -18.37
CA ASN A 214 2.51 15.32 -19.80
C ASN A 214 2.27 13.81 -20.06
N VAL A 215 1.46 13.18 -19.23
CA VAL A 215 1.05 11.79 -19.36
C VAL A 215 -0.47 11.72 -19.26
N ASN A 216 -1.04 10.61 -19.72
CA ASN A 216 -2.46 10.38 -19.53
C ASN A 216 -2.75 10.10 -18.03
N LYS A 217 -3.17 11.15 -17.31
CA LYS A 217 -3.31 11.18 -15.85
C LYS A 217 -4.70 11.63 -15.42
N LYS A 218 -5.30 10.92 -14.48
CA LYS A 218 -6.48 11.37 -13.72
C LYS A 218 -6.18 11.44 -12.23
N VAL A 219 -6.60 12.52 -11.59
CA VAL A 219 -6.47 12.72 -10.14
C VAL A 219 -7.88 12.79 -9.57
N TYR A 220 -8.10 12.12 -8.45
CA TYR A 220 -9.34 12.13 -7.69
C TYR A 220 -9.08 12.75 -6.31
N HIS A 221 -9.61 13.94 -6.09
CA HIS A 221 -9.55 14.66 -4.82
C HIS A 221 -10.74 14.27 -3.94
N LEU A 222 -10.63 13.10 -3.32
CA LEU A 222 -11.73 12.55 -2.54
C LEU A 222 -11.91 13.33 -1.24
N SER A 223 -13.17 13.68 -0.93
CA SER A 223 -13.51 14.50 0.25
C SER A 223 -14.75 13.96 0.93
N THR A 224 -14.59 13.57 2.19
CA THR A 224 -15.74 13.16 3.06
C THR A 224 -16.58 14.36 3.51
N ARG A 225 -16.10 15.58 3.24
CA ARG A 225 -16.77 16.84 3.60
C ARG A 225 -17.66 17.37 2.47
N ARG A 226 -17.10 17.54 1.27
CA ARG A 226 -17.76 18.26 0.16
C ARG A 226 -18.40 17.36 -0.90
N GLY A 227 -17.84 16.16 -1.15
CA GLY A 227 -18.37 15.22 -2.14
C GLY A 227 -18.38 15.74 -3.58
N GLU A 228 -17.37 16.54 -3.97
CA GLU A 228 -17.29 17.19 -5.29
C GLU A 228 -16.72 16.26 -6.38
N GLU A 229 -15.71 15.46 -6.05
CA GLU A 229 -15.12 14.47 -6.95
C GLU A 229 -15.35 13.06 -6.42
N LEU A 230 -15.91 12.20 -7.29
CA LEU A 230 -16.28 10.83 -6.97
C LEU A 230 -15.44 9.84 -7.78
N PHE A 231 -14.96 8.80 -7.12
CA PHE A 231 -14.30 7.68 -7.77
C PHE A 231 -15.35 6.73 -8.37
N PRO A 232 -15.29 6.42 -9.68
CA PRO A 232 -16.24 5.51 -10.31
C PRO A 232 -16.02 4.06 -9.84
N ILE A 233 -17.10 3.37 -9.51
CA ILE A 233 -17.11 1.93 -9.23
C ILE A 233 -18.21 1.25 -10.06
N ASP A 234 -17.95 0.04 -10.55
CA ASP A 234 -18.97 -0.79 -11.20
C ASP A 234 -20.20 -0.98 -10.29
N LYS A 235 -21.41 -0.82 -10.84
CA LYS A 235 -22.68 -1.11 -10.15
C LYS A 235 -22.72 -2.49 -9.49
N LYS A 236 -22.05 -3.49 -10.07
CA LYS A 236 -21.90 -4.84 -9.50
C LYS A 236 -21.15 -4.85 -8.17
N ALA A 237 -20.43 -3.79 -7.81
CA ALA A 237 -19.81 -3.64 -6.49
C ALA A 237 -20.83 -3.74 -5.35
N ILE A 238 -22.07 -3.30 -5.55
CA ILE A 238 -23.12 -3.40 -4.52
C ILE A 238 -23.52 -4.86 -4.28
N GLU A 239 -23.37 -5.72 -5.29
CA GLU A 239 -23.66 -7.15 -5.19
C GLU A 239 -22.46 -7.96 -4.67
N ASP A 240 -21.36 -7.30 -4.33
CA ASP A 240 -20.17 -7.93 -3.81
C ASP A 240 -20.20 -7.98 -2.27
N LEU A 241 -20.16 -9.19 -1.72
CA LEU A 241 -20.10 -9.42 -0.28
C LEU A 241 -18.82 -8.84 0.31
N GLU A 242 -17.72 -8.94 -0.41
CA GLU A 242 -16.41 -8.49 0.04
C GLU A 242 -16.38 -6.97 0.15
N PHE A 243 -16.93 -6.26 -0.83
CA PHE A 243 -17.12 -4.81 -0.81
C PHE A 243 -17.85 -4.32 0.46
N TRP A 244 -19.00 -4.91 0.79
CA TRP A 244 -19.74 -4.53 2.00
C TRP A 244 -19.08 -5.02 3.29
N SER A 245 -18.37 -6.14 3.25
CA SER A 245 -17.58 -6.61 4.39
C SER A 245 -16.45 -5.64 4.72
N ILE A 246 -15.85 -5.06 3.67
CA ILE A 246 -14.85 -3.99 3.76
C ILE A 246 -15.46 -2.73 4.38
N ILE A 247 -16.51 -2.23 3.76
CA ILE A 247 -17.16 -1.00 4.19
C ILE A 247 -17.69 -1.09 5.60
N LEU A 248 -18.29 -2.22 5.98
CA LEU A 248 -19.01 -2.34 7.25
C LEU A 248 -18.22 -3.07 8.33
N GLU A 249 -16.96 -3.44 8.08
CA GLU A 249 -16.15 -4.25 8.99
C GLU A 249 -16.94 -5.47 9.51
N ALA A 250 -17.56 -6.19 8.58
CA ALA A 250 -18.54 -7.22 8.92
C ALA A 250 -17.87 -8.49 9.44
N THR A 251 -18.32 -9.00 10.59
CA THR A 251 -17.85 -10.26 11.17
C THR A 251 -18.22 -11.49 10.34
N GLU A 252 -17.28 -12.41 10.12
CA GLU A 252 -17.43 -13.61 9.29
C GLU A 252 -18.53 -14.57 9.76
N LYS A 253 -18.67 -14.74 11.07
CA LYS A 253 -19.56 -15.76 11.63
C LYS A 253 -21.04 -15.36 11.64
N THR A 254 -21.33 -14.06 11.69
CA THR A 254 -22.70 -13.56 11.92
C THR A 254 -23.13 -12.48 10.93
N GLN A 255 -22.30 -11.45 10.72
CA GLN A 255 -22.66 -10.32 9.89
C GLN A 255 -22.49 -10.59 8.38
N GLN A 256 -21.42 -11.30 7.97
CA GLN A 256 -21.24 -11.67 6.56
C GLN A 256 -22.34 -12.62 6.03
N PRO A 257 -22.79 -13.67 6.76
CA PRO A 257 -23.91 -14.50 6.33
C PRO A 257 -25.22 -13.69 6.20
N PHE A 258 -25.43 -12.71 7.07
CA PHE A 258 -26.56 -11.79 6.97
C PHE A 258 -26.46 -10.90 5.73
N LEU A 259 -25.31 -10.26 5.49
CA LEU A 259 -25.06 -9.46 4.28
C LEU A 259 -25.21 -10.28 3.00
N LYS A 260 -24.74 -11.53 2.99
CA LYS A 260 -24.89 -12.44 1.85
C LYS A 260 -26.36 -12.68 1.51
N LYS A 261 -27.23 -12.87 2.51
CA LYS A 261 -28.68 -12.97 2.30
C LYS A 261 -29.25 -11.65 1.74
N CYS A 262 -28.83 -10.51 2.28
CA CYS A 262 -29.26 -9.19 1.80
C CYS A 262 -28.87 -8.97 0.33
N ILE A 263 -27.64 -9.34 -0.06
CA ILE A 263 -27.14 -9.23 -1.43
C ILE A 263 -27.92 -10.15 -2.37
N GLN A 264 -28.12 -11.42 -2.02
CA GLN A 264 -28.93 -12.35 -2.82
C GLN A 264 -30.34 -11.81 -3.04
N LYS A 265 -30.91 -11.20 -1.99
CA LYS A 265 -32.21 -10.56 -2.06
C LYS A 265 -32.17 -9.30 -2.93
N PHE A 266 -31.13 -8.48 -2.84
CA PHE A 266 -30.93 -7.32 -3.69
C PHE A 266 -30.89 -7.70 -5.16
N SER A 267 -30.08 -8.69 -5.55
CA SER A 267 -30.01 -9.19 -6.93
C SER A 267 -31.34 -9.80 -7.39
N ALA A 268 -32.10 -10.45 -6.49
CA ALA A 268 -33.42 -11.03 -6.81
C ALA A 268 -34.56 -9.99 -6.86
N SER A 269 -34.40 -8.85 -6.18
CA SER A 269 -35.42 -7.80 -5.99
C SER A 269 -35.72 -6.97 -7.23
N VAL A 270 -35.25 -7.39 -8.41
CA VAL A 270 -35.53 -6.76 -9.71
C VAL A 270 -37.01 -6.95 -10.14
N GLN A 271 -37.82 -7.72 -9.39
CA GLN A 271 -39.27 -7.85 -9.63
C GLN A 271 -40.09 -7.12 -8.55
N ASN A 272 -40.60 -5.93 -8.89
CA ASN A 272 -41.35 -5.02 -8.00
C ASN A 272 -42.49 -5.66 -7.19
N ASN A 273 -43.15 -6.69 -7.74
CA ASN A 273 -44.25 -7.38 -7.06
C ASN A 273 -43.81 -8.17 -5.82
N SER A 274 -42.57 -8.65 -5.77
CA SER A 274 -42.08 -9.41 -4.61
C SER A 274 -41.87 -8.50 -3.40
N ILE A 275 -41.27 -7.33 -3.61
CA ILE A 275 -40.99 -6.33 -2.55
C ILE A 275 -42.29 -5.84 -1.91
N LEU A 276 -43.29 -5.51 -2.72
CA LEU A 276 -44.59 -5.04 -2.23
C LEU A 276 -45.28 -6.10 -1.36
N ASN A 277 -45.27 -7.35 -1.80
CA ASN A 277 -45.85 -8.44 -1.02
C ASN A 277 -45.10 -8.64 0.30
N GLU A 278 -43.78 -8.58 0.30
CA GLU A 278 -42.99 -8.70 1.53
C GLU A 278 -43.24 -7.58 2.53
N ILE A 279 -43.48 -6.35 2.07
CA ILE A 279 -43.79 -5.24 2.97
C ILE A 279 -45.19 -5.39 3.55
N ARG A 280 -46.16 -5.86 2.74
CA ARG A 280 -47.50 -6.20 3.24
C ARG A 280 -47.42 -7.32 4.28
N GLU A 281 -46.64 -8.36 4.03
CA GLU A 281 -46.34 -9.42 4.97
C GLU A 281 -45.66 -8.89 6.24
N MET A 282 -44.67 -7.99 6.10
CA MET A 282 -44.00 -7.34 7.22
C MET A 282 -45.01 -6.59 8.09
N ILE A 283 -45.88 -5.77 7.49
CA ILE A 283 -46.92 -5.01 8.22
C ILE A 283 -47.90 -5.95 8.91
N ASN A 284 -48.40 -6.97 8.21
CA ASN A 284 -49.32 -7.94 8.80
C ASN A 284 -48.67 -8.71 9.96
N SER A 285 -47.40 -9.09 9.81
CA SER A 285 -46.64 -9.82 10.83
C SER A 285 -46.36 -9.02 12.11
N ILE A 286 -46.61 -7.70 12.12
CA ILE A 286 -46.51 -6.88 13.33
C ILE A 286 -47.42 -7.45 14.43
N TYR A 287 -48.59 -7.97 14.06
CA TYR A 287 -49.50 -8.62 15.01
C TYR A 287 -48.90 -9.91 15.59
N ASP A 288 -48.34 -10.78 14.73
CA ASP A 288 -47.76 -12.06 15.12
C ASP A 288 -46.53 -11.89 16.04
N TYR A 289 -45.75 -10.84 15.81
CA TYR A 289 -44.53 -10.52 16.55
C TYR A 289 -44.69 -9.26 17.41
N ALA A 290 -45.87 -9.11 18.04
CA ALA A 290 -46.23 -7.95 18.84
C ALA A 290 -45.24 -7.64 19.98
N ASP A 291 -44.64 -8.66 20.58
CA ASP A 291 -43.64 -8.54 21.65
C ASP A 291 -42.35 -7.81 21.22
N LYS A 292 -42.02 -7.88 19.92
CA LYS A 292 -40.84 -7.24 19.32
C LYS A 292 -41.15 -5.89 18.69
N PHE A 293 -42.42 -5.48 18.67
CA PHE A 293 -42.85 -4.23 18.04
C PHE A 293 -42.08 -3.02 18.58
N SER A 294 -41.91 -2.91 19.91
CA SER A 294 -41.21 -1.76 20.51
C SER A 294 -39.79 -1.59 19.99
N THR A 295 -39.08 -2.69 19.76
CA THR A 295 -37.72 -2.71 19.21
C THR A 295 -37.72 -2.40 17.72
N LEU A 296 -38.64 -2.99 16.96
CA LEU A 296 -38.67 -2.90 15.49
C LEU A 296 -39.37 -1.65 14.95
N LYS A 297 -40.13 -0.94 15.78
CA LYS A 297 -40.90 0.26 15.41
C LYS A 297 -40.07 1.29 14.66
N LYS A 298 -38.84 1.56 15.11
CA LYS A 298 -37.92 2.49 14.44
C LYS A 298 -37.59 2.01 13.03
N TYR A 299 -37.22 0.74 12.87
CA TYR A 299 -36.87 0.14 11.59
C TYR A 299 -38.05 0.08 10.63
N TYR A 300 -39.26 -0.24 11.10
CA TYR A 300 -40.46 -0.21 10.25
C TYR A 300 -40.72 1.19 9.66
N LYS A 301 -40.57 2.24 10.46
CA LYS A 301 -40.68 3.62 9.97
C LYS A 301 -39.61 3.94 8.92
N GLU A 302 -38.35 3.58 9.20
CA GLU A 302 -37.24 3.82 8.28
C GLU A 302 -37.41 3.07 6.95
N ILE A 303 -37.77 1.78 6.99
CA ILE A 303 -38.04 0.94 5.81
C ILE A 303 -39.10 1.59 4.93
N LEU A 304 -40.20 2.06 5.51
CA LEU A 304 -41.28 2.70 4.75
C LEU A 304 -40.82 4.05 4.17
N SER A 305 -40.05 4.84 4.92
CA SER A 305 -39.51 6.11 4.43
C SER A 305 -38.47 5.96 3.33
N LEU A 306 -37.67 4.90 3.35
CA LEU A 306 -36.68 4.58 2.32
C LEU A 306 -37.34 3.96 1.08
N GLY A 307 -38.37 3.14 1.27
CA GLY A 307 -39.02 2.42 0.18
C GLY A 307 -40.10 3.22 -0.58
N PHE A 308 -40.80 4.15 0.07
CA PHE A 308 -41.99 4.77 -0.49
C PHE A 308 -42.03 6.30 -0.39
N ASP A 309 -42.51 6.93 -1.46
CA ASP A 309 -42.89 8.34 -1.46
C ASP A 309 -44.29 8.55 -0.88
N ASN A 310 -44.54 9.75 -0.37
CA ASN A 310 -45.86 10.21 0.10
C ASN A 310 -46.54 9.32 1.16
N CYS A 311 -45.77 8.52 1.92
CA CYS A 311 -46.32 7.63 2.95
C CYS A 311 -46.13 8.15 4.39
N SER A 312 -45.44 9.27 4.58
CA SER A 312 -45.00 9.74 5.90
C SER A 312 -46.17 10.03 6.86
N ALA A 313 -47.28 10.59 6.34
CA ALA A 313 -48.46 10.89 7.15
C ALA A 313 -49.14 9.62 7.67
N GLU A 314 -49.32 8.61 6.82
CA GLU A 314 -49.93 7.32 7.16
C GLU A 314 -49.04 6.53 8.12
N VAL A 315 -47.72 6.55 7.88
CA VAL A 315 -46.71 5.94 8.76
C VAL A 315 -46.79 6.57 10.15
N ASP A 316 -46.81 7.90 10.28
CA ASP A 316 -46.90 8.56 11.58
C ASP A 316 -48.26 8.37 12.26
N ASN A 317 -49.35 8.31 11.49
CA ASN A 317 -50.68 8.03 12.02
C ASN A 317 -50.77 6.63 12.65
N LEU A 318 -50.23 5.61 11.98
CA LEU A 318 -50.22 4.24 12.51
C LEU A 318 -49.19 4.09 13.63
N PHE A 319 -47.91 4.27 13.31
CA PHE A 319 -46.83 3.98 14.24
C PHE A 319 -46.73 5.04 15.36
N GLY A 320 -47.27 6.24 15.20
CA GLY A 320 -47.38 7.22 16.30
C GLY A 320 -48.33 6.76 17.40
N LYS A 321 -49.42 6.08 17.04
CA LYS A 321 -50.47 5.64 17.99
C LYS A 321 -50.37 4.18 18.40
N LEU A 322 -49.75 3.32 17.59
CA LEU A 322 -49.59 1.91 17.88
C LEU A 322 -48.57 1.69 19.02
N ALA A 323 -48.97 0.90 20.01
CA ALA A 323 -48.18 0.53 21.18
C ALA A 323 -48.40 -0.93 21.59
N TYR A 324 -47.42 -1.49 22.30
CA TYR A 324 -47.47 -2.86 22.83
C TYR A 324 -47.65 -2.82 24.34
N HIS A 325 -48.62 -3.59 24.85
CA HIS A 325 -48.86 -3.74 26.28
C HIS A 325 -48.30 -5.08 26.78
N SER A 326 -47.20 -5.02 27.54
CA SER A 326 -46.43 -6.20 27.95
C SER A 326 -47.21 -7.20 28.81
N THR A 327 -48.06 -6.73 29.71
CA THR A 327 -48.83 -7.60 30.61
C THR A 327 -49.93 -8.37 29.87
N SER A 328 -50.64 -7.71 28.95
CA SER A 328 -51.69 -8.37 28.17
C SER A 328 -51.15 -9.05 26.90
N ARG A 329 -49.88 -8.79 26.55
CA ARG A 329 -49.21 -9.24 25.34
C ARG A 329 -49.96 -8.87 24.05
N LYS A 330 -50.64 -7.73 24.05
CA LYS A 330 -51.45 -7.25 22.93
C LYS A 330 -50.97 -5.90 22.43
N LEU A 331 -51.11 -5.71 21.13
CA LEU A 331 -51.03 -4.39 20.52
C LEU A 331 -52.32 -3.60 20.79
N TYR A 332 -52.19 -2.29 20.87
CA TYR A 332 -53.31 -1.37 20.99
C TYR A 332 -53.02 -0.03 20.32
N ILE A 333 -54.08 0.68 19.95
CA ILE A 333 -54.01 2.06 19.49
C ILE A 333 -54.22 2.99 20.69
N ILE A 334 -53.29 3.91 20.90
CA ILE A 334 -53.39 4.98 21.87
C ILE A 334 -54.46 5.97 21.39
N ASP A 335 -55.59 5.96 22.09
CA ASP A 335 -56.72 6.87 21.92
C ASP A 335 -57.43 7.04 23.27
N GLN A 336 -58.52 7.82 23.35
CA GLN A 336 -59.22 8.14 24.61
C GLN A 336 -59.56 6.92 25.49
N ALA A 337 -59.78 5.74 24.89
CA ALA A 337 -60.11 4.50 25.59
C ALA A 337 -59.12 3.34 25.38
N ASN A 338 -58.01 3.54 24.68
CA ASN A 338 -57.05 2.49 24.25
C ASN A 338 -57.71 1.24 23.62
N ILE A 339 -57.66 1.14 22.29
CA ILE A 339 -58.31 0.04 21.56
C ILE A 339 -57.34 -1.11 21.38
N TYR A 340 -57.56 -2.24 22.06
CA TYR A 340 -56.73 -3.44 21.97
C TYR A 340 -57.13 -4.34 20.80
N PHE A 341 -56.14 -4.86 20.08
CA PHE A 341 -56.36 -5.87 19.04
C PHE A 341 -56.48 -7.26 19.67
N ASN A 342 -57.62 -7.93 19.49
CA ASN A 342 -57.90 -9.25 20.07
C ASN A 342 -57.74 -10.39 19.06
N SER A 343 -57.78 -10.08 17.77
CA SER A 343 -57.53 -11.02 16.67
C SER A 343 -56.62 -10.38 15.61
N GLU A 344 -56.02 -11.23 14.76
CA GLU A 344 -55.28 -10.77 13.58
C GLU A 344 -56.18 -9.98 12.62
N ASP A 345 -57.45 -10.41 12.49
CA ASP A 345 -58.44 -9.72 11.68
C ASP A 345 -58.75 -8.31 12.22
N ASP A 346 -58.78 -8.11 13.55
CA ASP A 346 -58.98 -6.78 14.16
C ASP A 346 -57.85 -5.82 13.75
N PHE A 347 -56.63 -6.35 13.65
CA PHE A 347 -55.46 -5.57 13.25
C PHE A 347 -55.48 -5.24 11.77
N LYS A 348 -55.71 -6.25 10.91
CA LYS A 348 -55.75 -6.08 9.44
C LYS A 348 -56.87 -5.14 8.98
N HIS A 349 -58.03 -5.17 9.65
CA HIS A 349 -59.18 -4.32 9.31
C HIS A 349 -59.16 -2.96 10.02
N ASN A 350 -58.10 -2.64 10.78
CA ASN A 350 -57.98 -1.32 11.39
C ASN A 350 -57.77 -0.24 10.33
N GLN A 351 -58.50 0.88 10.45
CA GLN A 351 -58.45 1.96 9.46
C GLN A 351 -57.03 2.51 9.23
N TYR A 352 -56.19 2.60 10.27
CA TYR A 352 -54.81 3.08 10.12
C TYR A 352 -53.94 2.10 9.34
N VAL A 353 -54.14 0.79 9.54
CA VAL A 353 -53.43 -0.27 8.80
C VAL A 353 -53.90 -0.30 7.34
N ILE A 354 -55.21 -0.24 7.10
CA ILE A 354 -55.78 -0.17 5.75
C ILE A 354 -55.25 1.05 4.99
N ASN A 355 -55.28 2.24 5.60
CA ASN A 355 -54.80 3.46 4.97
C ASN A 355 -53.31 3.34 4.58
N LEU A 356 -52.48 2.77 5.47
CA LEU A 356 -51.07 2.54 5.16
C LEU A 356 -50.88 1.54 4.01
N LEU A 357 -51.62 0.42 4.00
CA LEU A 357 -51.53 -0.57 2.94
C LEU A 357 -52.02 -0.04 1.58
N GLN A 358 -52.96 0.92 1.58
CA GLN A 358 -53.46 1.58 0.38
C GLN A 358 -52.44 2.52 -0.27
N VAL A 359 -51.53 3.12 0.51
CA VAL A 359 -50.44 3.94 -0.03
C VAL A 359 -49.21 3.09 -0.43
N ILE A 360 -49.14 1.83 -0.01
CA ILE A 360 -48.09 0.88 -0.41
C ILE A 360 -48.46 0.24 -1.75
N THR A 361 -48.16 0.98 -2.81
CA THR A 361 -48.42 0.62 -4.20
C THR A 361 -47.15 0.73 -5.03
N GLN A 362 -47.17 0.14 -6.22
CA GLN A 362 -46.07 0.25 -7.18
C GLN A 362 -45.82 1.72 -7.58
N ASP A 363 -46.87 2.53 -7.67
CA ASP A 363 -46.78 3.95 -8.03
C ASP A 363 -46.06 4.80 -6.97
N ASN A 364 -46.07 4.37 -5.71
CA ASN A 364 -45.41 5.06 -4.62
C ASN A 364 -44.04 4.45 -4.26
N LEU A 365 -43.66 3.32 -4.85
CA LEU A 365 -42.36 2.71 -4.64
C LEU A 365 -41.27 3.61 -5.23
N LYS A 366 -40.25 3.97 -4.45
CA LYS A 366 -39.14 4.84 -4.90
C LYS A 366 -38.24 4.20 -5.96
N TYR A 367 -38.16 2.88 -5.97
CA TYR A 367 -37.26 2.12 -6.83
C TYR A 367 -38.05 1.44 -7.96
N LYS A 368 -38.58 2.23 -8.91
CA LYS A 368 -39.38 1.71 -10.03
C LYS A 368 -38.49 1.24 -11.16
N ASP A 369 -38.91 0.17 -11.85
CA ASP A 369 -38.14 -0.45 -12.96
C ASP A 369 -37.91 0.48 -14.17
N GLU A 370 -38.64 1.60 -14.26
CA GLU A 370 -38.69 2.47 -15.45
C GLU A 370 -37.97 3.82 -15.29
N GLU A 371 -37.47 4.18 -14.10
CA GLU A 371 -36.77 5.45 -13.90
C GLU A 371 -35.24 5.25 -13.93
N GLU A 372 -34.55 5.99 -14.80
CA GLU A 372 -33.09 5.95 -14.99
C GLU A 372 -32.26 6.39 -13.75
N ASN A 373 -32.90 6.67 -12.62
CA ASN A 373 -32.29 7.34 -11.46
C ASN A 373 -32.59 6.64 -10.12
N ILE A 374 -32.65 5.31 -10.10
CA ILE A 374 -32.70 4.54 -8.86
C ILE A 374 -31.39 4.78 -8.08
N ASP A 375 -31.50 5.36 -6.89
CA ASP A 375 -30.37 5.40 -5.96
C ASP A 375 -30.15 4.01 -5.38
N GLU A 376 -29.26 3.24 -6.02
CA GLU A 376 -28.95 1.86 -5.63
C GLU A 376 -28.38 1.77 -4.20
N TRP A 377 -27.78 2.85 -3.68
CA TRP A 377 -27.34 2.90 -2.28
C TRP A 377 -28.53 2.88 -1.32
N ASP A 378 -29.55 3.71 -1.59
CA ASP A 378 -30.79 3.74 -0.80
C ASP A 378 -31.51 2.38 -0.90
N ARG A 379 -31.57 1.81 -2.11
CA ARG A 379 -32.20 0.50 -2.35
C ARG A 379 -31.52 -0.60 -1.54
N PHE A 380 -30.18 -0.61 -1.52
CA PHE A 380 -29.43 -1.57 -0.71
C PHE A 380 -29.69 -1.37 0.79
N GLU A 381 -29.68 -0.12 1.27
CA GLU A 381 -30.01 0.21 2.66
C GLU A 381 -31.41 -0.29 3.06
N PHE A 382 -32.39 -0.03 2.20
CA PHE A 382 -33.77 -0.49 2.34
C PHE A 382 -33.85 -2.01 2.49
N ILE A 383 -33.18 -2.77 1.62
CA ILE A 383 -33.18 -4.24 1.67
C ILE A 383 -32.51 -4.76 2.94
N VAL A 384 -31.39 -4.16 3.35
CA VAL A 384 -30.70 -4.56 4.57
C VAL A 384 -31.59 -4.34 5.80
N LYS A 385 -32.26 -3.19 5.91
CA LYS A 385 -33.17 -2.89 7.02
C LYS A 385 -34.41 -3.79 7.00
N LEU A 386 -34.98 -4.06 5.83
CA LEU A 386 -36.11 -4.99 5.66
C LEU A 386 -35.72 -6.41 6.08
N GLN A 387 -34.56 -6.90 5.63
CA GLN A 387 -34.08 -8.23 6.00
C GLN A 387 -33.82 -8.34 7.50
N TYR A 388 -33.23 -7.30 8.10
CA TYR A 388 -33.02 -7.24 9.54
C TYR A 388 -34.33 -7.31 10.32
N ALA A 389 -35.31 -6.48 9.97
CA ALA A 389 -36.59 -6.44 10.68
C ALA A 389 -37.30 -7.81 10.63
N ASN A 390 -37.29 -8.46 9.46
CA ASN A 390 -37.87 -9.79 9.28
C ASN A 390 -37.13 -10.87 10.10
N ASP A 391 -35.79 -10.88 10.08
CA ASP A 391 -35.01 -11.89 10.79
C ASP A 391 -35.09 -11.71 12.32
N VAL A 392 -35.14 -10.47 12.82
CA VAL A 392 -35.37 -10.19 14.25
C VAL A 392 -36.79 -10.59 14.64
N ALA A 393 -37.81 -10.21 13.86
CA ALA A 393 -39.21 -10.56 14.12
C ALA A 393 -39.38 -12.08 14.26
N ARG A 394 -38.83 -12.85 13.31
CA ARG A 394 -38.86 -14.32 13.30
C ARG A 394 -37.91 -14.98 14.31
N GLY A 395 -37.00 -14.22 14.93
CA GLY A 395 -36.03 -14.73 15.90
C GLY A 395 -34.87 -15.51 15.28
N TYR A 396 -34.57 -15.27 14.00
CA TYR A 396 -33.45 -15.92 13.29
C TYR A 396 -32.09 -15.29 13.62
N ILE A 397 -32.06 -14.04 14.07
CA ILE A 397 -30.84 -13.33 14.47
C ILE A 397 -30.99 -12.70 15.84
N ASN A 398 -29.87 -12.62 16.57
CA ASN A 398 -29.77 -11.83 17.79
C ASN A 398 -29.46 -10.37 17.41
N GLU A 399 -30.30 -9.45 17.89
CA GLU A 399 -30.16 -8.00 17.71
C GLU A 399 -28.75 -7.51 18.07
N GLU A 400 -28.19 -7.98 19.19
CA GLU A 400 -26.88 -7.55 19.70
C GLU A 400 -25.73 -7.80 18.72
N HIS A 401 -25.88 -8.75 17.80
CA HIS A 401 -24.85 -9.09 16.82
C HIS A 401 -24.95 -8.30 15.53
N ILE A 402 -26.16 -7.86 15.12
CA ILE A 402 -26.37 -7.20 13.82
C ILE A 402 -26.64 -5.69 13.97
N ALA A 403 -27.21 -5.22 15.09
CA ALA A 403 -27.42 -3.79 15.33
C ALA A 403 -26.13 -2.94 15.18
N PRO A 404 -24.93 -3.38 15.61
CA PRO A 404 -23.69 -2.64 15.35
C PRO A 404 -23.34 -2.48 13.87
N LEU A 405 -23.68 -3.48 13.04
CA LEU A 405 -23.49 -3.45 11.58
C LEU A 405 -24.39 -2.38 10.95
N LEU A 406 -25.67 -2.33 11.35
CA LEU A 406 -26.62 -1.32 10.85
C LEU A 406 -26.20 0.09 11.21
N ARG A 407 -25.72 0.32 12.44
CA ARG A 407 -25.22 1.65 12.82
C ARG A 407 -24.02 2.07 11.97
N ARG A 408 -23.14 1.13 11.60
CA ARG A 408 -22.03 1.41 10.67
C ARG A 408 -22.54 1.67 9.26
N LEU A 409 -23.55 0.94 8.80
CA LEU A 409 -24.20 1.18 7.51
C LEU A 409 -24.76 2.60 7.43
N ASP A 410 -25.57 3.01 8.41
CA ASP A 410 -26.17 4.35 8.46
C ASP A 410 -25.10 5.46 8.37
N ASN A 411 -24.01 5.31 9.14
CA ASN A 411 -22.95 6.31 9.17
C ASN A 411 -22.10 6.31 7.89
N ARG A 412 -21.72 5.13 7.39
CA ARG A 412 -20.76 4.99 6.28
C ARG A 412 -21.39 5.18 4.91
N LEU A 413 -22.68 4.92 4.74
CA LEU A 413 -23.40 5.22 3.49
C LEU A 413 -23.34 6.70 3.15
N LEU A 414 -23.50 7.59 4.14
CA LEU A 414 -23.40 9.04 3.93
C LEU A 414 -22.02 9.47 3.43
N GLU A 415 -20.97 8.75 3.83
CA GLU A 415 -19.59 9.03 3.42
C GLU A 415 -19.29 8.41 2.06
N ILE A 416 -19.72 7.17 1.82
CA ILE A 416 -19.54 6.44 0.56
C ILE A 416 -20.17 7.19 -0.62
N ARG A 417 -21.36 7.75 -0.44
CA ARG A 417 -22.03 8.56 -1.49
C ARG A 417 -21.21 9.79 -1.91
N LYS A 418 -20.37 10.31 -1.02
CA LYS A 418 -19.49 11.46 -1.30
C LYS A 418 -18.15 11.06 -1.88
N ILE A 419 -17.87 9.75 -1.94
CA ILE A 419 -16.58 9.21 -2.35
C ILE A 419 -16.73 8.43 -3.65
N PHE A 420 -17.82 7.71 -3.82
CA PHE A 420 -17.99 6.76 -4.90
C PHE A 420 -19.21 7.09 -5.76
N LYS A 421 -19.01 6.99 -7.07
CA LYS A 421 -20.08 7.07 -8.06
C LYS A 421 -20.27 5.69 -8.66
N LEU A 422 -21.51 5.20 -8.66
CA LEU A 422 -21.84 3.95 -9.33
C LEU A 422 -21.92 4.19 -10.84
N ASP A 423 -21.11 3.45 -11.59
CA ASP A 423 -21.01 3.51 -13.05
C ASP A 423 -20.96 2.10 -13.63
N ASN A 424 -20.90 1.95 -14.95
CA ASN A 424 -20.96 0.65 -15.62
C ASN A 424 -19.61 -0.10 -15.68
N ALA A 425 -18.53 0.47 -15.14
CA ALA A 425 -17.22 -0.16 -15.09
C ALA A 425 -16.37 0.38 -13.93
N ASP A 426 -15.47 -0.45 -13.41
CA ASP A 426 -14.36 0.01 -12.58
C ASP A 426 -13.33 0.70 -13.47
N VAL A 427 -13.31 2.03 -13.46
CA VAL A 427 -12.48 2.79 -14.38
C VAL A 427 -11.05 2.90 -13.84
N ILE A 428 -10.20 1.96 -14.24
CA ILE A 428 -8.74 2.14 -14.30
C ILE A 428 -8.32 2.27 -15.77
N ASP A 429 -8.96 3.21 -16.46
CA ASP A 429 -8.77 3.38 -17.90
C ASP A 429 -7.54 4.23 -18.22
N GLU A 430 -7.17 5.14 -17.33
CA GLU A 430 -6.04 6.03 -17.55
C GLU A 430 -4.71 5.36 -17.22
N ASN A 431 -3.66 5.77 -17.91
CA ASN A 431 -2.32 5.24 -17.69
C ASN A 431 -1.85 5.51 -16.25
N LEU A 432 -2.12 6.70 -15.71
CA LEU A 432 -1.84 7.07 -14.33
C LEU A 432 -3.11 7.57 -13.63
N GLN A 433 -3.43 6.98 -12.49
CA GLN A 433 -4.49 7.44 -11.60
C GLN A 433 -3.94 7.73 -10.21
N ILE A 434 -4.31 8.87 -9.64
CA ILE A 434 -3.90 9.28 -8.29
C ILE A 434 -5.17 9.47 -7.45
N ILE A 435 -5.26 8.72 -6.35
CA ILE A 435 -6.31 8.84 -5.34
C ILE A 435 -5.77 9.69 -4.20
N SER A 436 -6.19 10.95 -4.13
CA SER A 436 -5.81 11.86 -3.03
C SER A 436 -6.77 11.71 -1.85
N LEU A 437 -6.22 11.46 -0.67
CA LEU A 437 -6.96 11.22 0.58
C LEU A 437 -6.75 12.31 1.62
N VAL A 438 -6.37 13.52 1.19
CA VAL A 438 -6.07 14.66 2.06
C VAL A 438 -7.30 15.13 2.83
N GLU A 439 -8.47 15.19 2.19
CA GLU A 439 -9.74 15.63 2.80
C GLU A 439 -10.65 14.48 3.25
N VAL A 440 -10.08 13.28 3.39
CA VAL A 440 -10.81 12.09 3.83
C VAL A 440 -10.64 11.93 5.34
N ASN A 441 -11.72 11.57 6.05
CA ASN A 441 -11.66 11.33 7.49
C ASN A 441 -10.81 10.09 7.83
N ILE A 442 -10.45 9.91 9.10
CA ILE A 442 -9.54 8.83 9.53
C ILE A 442 -10.11 7.44 9.26
N GLU A 443 -11.43 7.24 9.36
CA GLU A 443 -12.07 5.95 9.14
C GLU A 443 -12.00 5.55 7.66
N MET A 444 -12.44 6.43 6.76
CA MET A 444 -12.45 6.20 5.32
C MET A 444 -11.06 6.21 4.70
N ARG A 445 -10.07 6.87 5.31
CA ARG A 445 -8.66 6.80 4.87
C ARG A 445 -8.09 5.38 4.90
N LYS A 446 -8.71 4.45 5.62
CA LYS A 446 -8.32 3.03 5.62
C LYS A 446 -9.16 2.19 4.66
N ILE A 447 -10.46 2.48 4.60
CA ILE A 447 -11.43 1.73 3.80
C ILE A 447 -11.23 1.99 2.30
N ILE A 448 -11.11 3.25 1.89
CA ILE A 448 -11.03 3.63 0.46
C ILE A 448 -9.85 2.95 -0.24
N PRO A 449 -8.59 3.02 0.26
CA PRO A 449 -7.49 2.31 -0.37
C PRO A 449 -7.72 0.81 -0.52
N MET A 450 -8.32 0.17 0.47
CA MET A 450 -8.59 -1.27 0.41
C MET A 450 -9.55 -1.60 -0.73
N ILE A 451 -10.67 -0.87 -0.82
CA ILE A 451 -11.66 -1.05 -1.88
C ILE A 451 -11.00 -0.83 -3.24
N VAL A 452 -10.34 0.32 -3.43
CA VAL A 452 -9.78 0.70 -4.73
C VAL A 452 -8.70 -0.28 -5.16
N CYS A 453 -7.75 -0.64 -4.28
CA CYS A 453 -6.70 -1.61 -4.59
C CYS A 453 -7.24 -3.01 -4.87
N LYS A 454 -8.22 -3.48 -4.09
CA LYS A 454 -8.82 -4.82 -4.30
C LYS A 454 -9.53 -4.90 -5.64
N ARG A 455 -10.38 -3.92 -5.93
CA ARG A 455 -11.11 -3.88 -7.20
C ARG A 455 -10.17 -3.75 -8.39
N ALA A 456 -9.13 -2.92 -8.27
CA ALA A 456 -8.06 -2.84 -9.26
C ALA A 456 -7.43 -4.21 -9.52
N TYR A 457 -7.09 -4.92 -8.45
CA TYR A 457 -6.49 -6.25 -8.51
C TYR A 457 -7.43 -7.29 -9.14
N ASP A 458 -8.69 -7.37 -8.68
CA ASP A 458 -9.67 -8.33 -9.18
C ASP A 458 -10.02 -8.09 -10.64
N PHE A 459 -10.24 -6.84 -11.02
CA PHE A 459 -10.51 -6.46 -12.41
C PHE A 459 -9.35 -6.86 -13.32
N HIS A 460 -8.11 -6.61 -12.90
CA HIS A 460 -6.93 -7.02 -13.67
C HIS A 460 -6.78 -8.54 -13.75
N LYS A 461 -7.01 -9.25 -12.64
CA LYS A 461 -6.97 -10.73 -12.56
C LYS A 461 -7.98 -11.39 -13.51
N LEU A 462 -9.16 -10.80 -13.66
CA LEU A 462 -10.22 -11.28 -14.56
C LEU A 462 -9.92 -11.09 -16.05
N GLN A 463 -9.03 -10.16 -16.42
CA GLN A 463 -8.82 -9.83 -17.83
C GLN A 463 -8.11 -10.93 -18.65
N GLU A 464 -7.60 -12.02 -18.04
CA GLU A 464 -6.85 -13.17 -18.63
C GLU A 464 -5.69 -12.82 -19.59
N ASN A 465 -5.54 -11.55 -19.96
CA ASN A 465 -4.63 -11.04 -20.95
C ASN A 465 -3.29 -10.78 -20.26
N GLN A 466 -2.31 -11.65 -20.49
CA GLN A 466 -0.91 -11.49 -20.04
C GLN A 466 -0.20 -10.27 -20.68
N SER A 467 -0.95 -9.42 -21.39
CA SER A 467 -0.45 -8.31 -22.20
C SER A 467 -0.56 -6.96 -21.49
N SER A 468 -1.17 -6.91 -20.30
CA SER A 468 -1.30 -5.69 -19.49
C SER A 468 -0.59 -5.86 -18.14
N SER A 469 -0.32 -4.73 -17.47
CA SER A 469 0.28 -4.70 -16.14
C SER A 469 -0.38 -3.64 -15.26
N LEU A 470 -0.47 -3.93 -13.97
CA LEU A 470 -1.02 -3.03 -12.96
C LEU A 470 0.04 -2.76 -11.90
N PHE A 471 0.35 -1.49 -11.66
CA PHE A 471 1.23 -1.04 -10.61
C PHE A 471 0.39 -0.35 -9.54
N ILE A 472 0.31 -0.94 -8.35
CA ILE A 472 -0.31 -0.34 -7.18
C ILE A 472 0.80 0.30 -6.34
N ILE A 473 0.73 1.60 -6.15
CA ILE A 473 1.71 2.39 -5.40
C ILE A 473 1.02 2.95 -4.17
N VAL A 474 1.49 2.56 -2.99
CA VAL A 474 0.93 3.00 -1.72
C VAL A 474 1.99 3.77 -0.96
N ASP A 475 1.85 5.09 -0.88
CA ASP A 475 2.66 5.87 0.04
C ASP A 475 2.09 5.78 1.46
N GLU A 476 2.94 6.01 2.46
CA GLU A 476 2.64 5.82 3.88
C GLU A 476 1.81 4.56 4.17
N ALA A 477 2.27 3.44 3.61
CA ALA A 477 1.58 2.15 3.61
C ALA A 477 1.28 1.60 5.01
N HIS A 478 1.96 2.10 6.06
CA HIS A 478 1.62 1.78 7.45
C HIS A 478 0.17 2.18 7.82
N ASN A 479 -0.45 3.14 7.12
CA ASN A 479 -1.86 3.49 7.33
C ASN A 479 -2.81 2.32 7.00
N ILE A 480 -2.44 1.47 6.04
CA ILE A 480 -3.28 0.35 5.55
C ILE A 480 -2.70 -1.00 5.99
N LEU A 481 -1.40 -1.12 6.18
CA LEU A 481 -0.73 -2.41 6.41
C LEU A 481 -0.28 -2.62 7.87
N SER A 482 -0.69 -1.74 8.79
CA SER A 482 -0.26 -1.82 10.20
C SER A 482 -0.92 -2.98 10.97
N LYS A 483 -0.11 -3.75 11.70
CA LYS A 483 -0.55 -4.79 12.66
C LYS A 483 -1.05 -4.23 14.00
N GLN A 484 -0.66 -3.02 14.38
CA GLN A 484 -0.76 -2.49 15.75
C GLN A 484 -2.00 -1.63 16.04
N SER A 485 -3.12 -1.81 15.31
CA SER A 485 -4.30 -0.95 15.51
C SER A 485 -5.20 -1.38 16.69
N ASP A 486 -4.89 -1.03 17.93
CA ASP A 486 -5.71 -1.42 19.12
C ASP A 486 -7.20 -0.99 19.05
N ARG A 487 -7.56 -0.08 18.14
CA ARG A 487 -8.91 0.46 17.98
C ARG A 487 -9.80 -0.33 17.02
N GLU A 488 -9.26 -1.29 16.27
CA GLU A 488 -9.99 -2.05 15.25
C GLU A 488 -10.20 -3.50 15.70
N SER A 489 -11.28 -4.12 15.21
CA SER A 489 -11.50 -5.54 15.44
C SER A 489 -10.34 -6.37 14.88
N SER A 490 -9.92 -7.42 15.58
CA SER A 490 -8.82 -8.28 15.11
C SER A 490 -9.11 -8.85 13.72
N MET A 491 -10.36 -9.27 13.50
CA MET A 491 -10.81 -9.86 12.24
C MET A 491 -10.69 -8.91 11.05
N TRP A 492 -11.00 -7.62 11.24
CA TRP A 492 -10.81 -6.60 10.21
C TRP A 492 -9.35 -6.46 9.79
N LYS A 493 -8.45 -6.49 10.77
CA LYS A 493 -7.02 -6.40 10.51
C LYS A 493 -6.54 -7.61 9.72
N ASP A 494 -6.97 -8.80 10.13
CA ASP A 494 -6.60 -10.05 9.47
C ASP A 494 -7.03 -10.01 8.00
N TYR A 495 -8.29 -9.68 7.72
CA TYR A 495 -8.79 -9.52 6.36
C TYR A 495 -8.00 -8.50 5.52
N ARG A 496 -7.70 -7.32 6.09
CA ARG A 496 -6.91 -6.28 5.43
C ARG A 496 -5.50 -6.75 5.09
N LEU A 497 -4.86 -7.49 5.99
CA LEU A 497 -3.51 -8.03 5.76
C LEU A 497 -3.54 -9.16 4.75
N GLU A 498 -4.52 -10.06 4.82
CA GLU A 498 -4.71 -11.16 3.89
C GLU A 498 -4.83 -10.67 2.44
N LEU A 499 -5.59 -9.62 2.19
CA LEU A 499 -5.75 -8.99 0.88
C LEU A 499 -4.40 -8.57 0.27
N PHE A 500 -3.59 -7.80 1.01
CA PHE A 500 -2.30 -7.35 0.50
C PHE A 500 -1.25 -8.48 0.48
N GLU A 501 -1.37 -9.46 1.37
CA GLU A 501 -0.56 -10.68 1.32
C GLU A 501 -0.89 -11.54 0.10
N GLU A 502 -2.14 -11.60 -0.36
CA GLU A 502 -2.51 -12.23 -1.63
C GLU A 502 -1.86 -11.47 -2.80
N ILE A 503 -2.03 -10.15 -2.86
CA ILE A 503 -1.46 -9.31 -3.93
C ILE A 503 0.06 -9.51 -4.03
N ILE A 504 0.78 -9.56 -2.91
CA ILE A 504 2.25 -9.69 -2.93
C ILE A 504 2.73 -11.13 -3.19
N LYS A 505 1.94 -12.16 -2.85
CA LYS A 505 2.28 -13.57 -3.11
C LYS A 505 1.92 -14.00 -4.53
N GLU A 506 0.80 -13.51 -5.07
CA GLU A 506 0.24 -13.97 -6.34
C GLU A 506 0.27 -12.92 -7.45
N GLY A 507 0.27 -11.62 -7.11
CA GLY A 507 0.10 -10.53 -8.08
C GLY A 507 1.05 -10.58 -9.26
N ARG A 508 2.32 -10.96 -9.03
CA ARG A 508 3.32 -11.10 -10.09
C ARG A 508 2.92 -12.11 -11.18
N LYS A 509 2.17 -13.16 -10.85
CA LYS A 509 1.67 -14.14 -11.84
C LYS A 509 0.65 -13.52 -12.80
N PHE A 510 -0.04 -12.48 -12.33
CA PHE A 510 -1.09 -11.77 -13.03
C PHE A 510 -0.62 -10.41 -13.57
N GLY A 511 0.68 -10.08 -13.56
CA GLY A 511 1.16 -8.77 -14.02
C GLY A 511 0.89 -7.61 -13.05
N VAL A 512 0.57 -7.92 -11.79
CA VAL A 512 0.32 -6.93 -10.73
C VAL A 512 1.55 -6.77 -9.85
N PHE A 513 2.00 -5.52 -9.70
CA PHE A 513 3.17 -5.14 -8.92
C PHE A 513 2.78 -4.13 -7.85
N LEU A 514 3.38 -4.28 -6.67
CA LEU A 514 3.09 -3.46 -5.50
C LEU A 514 4.35 -2.71 -5.09
N THR A 515 4.23 -1.40 -4.96
CA THR A 515 5.26 -0.54 -4.37
C THR A 515 4.71 0.05 -3.09
N ILE A 516 5.40 -0.19 -1.98
CA ILE A 516 5.04 0.38 -0.68
C ILE A 516 6.13 1.34 -0.21
N SER A 517 5.71 2.52 0.24
CA SER A 517 6.57 3.46 0.95
C SER A 517 6.09 3.60 2.38
N SER A 518 6.99 3.56 3.37
CA SER A 518 6.61 3.69 4.78
C SER A 518 7.74 4.16 5.67
N GLN A 519 7.38 4.93 6.69
CA GLN A 519 8.25 5.33 7.78
C GLN A 519 8.30 4.39 8.98
N ARG A 520 7.39 3.42 9.04
CA ARG A 520 7.28 2.42 10.12
C ARG A 520 7.32 1.01 9.55
N PRO A 521 8.47 0.50 9.09
CA PRO A 521 8.57 -0.90 8.69
C PRO A 521 8.19 -1.87 9.82
N SER A 522 8.38 -1.53 11.11
CA SER A 522 7.97 -2.40 12.22
C SER A 522 6.46 -2.65 12.30
N ASP A 523 5.66 -1.74 11.75
CA ASP A 523 4.20 -1.84 11.81
C ASP A 523 3.65 -2.72 10.69
N ILE A 524 4.41 -2.90 9.61
CA ILE A 524 3.99 -3.65 8.42
C ILE A 524 4.20 -5.16 8.66
N SER A 525 3.34 -6.00 8.07
CA SER A 525 3.50 -7.45 8.16
C SER A 525 4.87 -7.91 7.66
N GLU A 526 5.61 -8.66 8.49
CA GLU A 526 6.85 -9.34 8.10
C GLU A 526 6.67 -10.19 6.84
N THR A 527 5.50 -10.84 6.66
CA THR A 527 5.18 -11.55 5.42
C THR A 527 5.26 -10.64 4.21
N ILE A 528 4.62 -9.46 4.27
CA ILE A 528 4.63 -8.50 3.17
C ILE A 528 6.06 -8.03 2.93
N ILE A 529 6.80 -7.63 3.98
CA ILE A 529 8.17 -7.13 3.80
C ILE A 529 9.05 -8.20 3.16
N SER A 530 8.97 -9.45 3.60
CA SER A 530 9.79 -10.56 3.08
C SER A 530 9.54 -10.91 1.60
N GLN A 531 8.37 -10.55 1.06
CA GLN A 531 8.01 -10.78 -0.36
C GLN A 531 8.39 -9.60 -1.27
N LEU A 532 8.90 -8.51 -0.71
CA LEU A 532 9.49 -7.43 -1.50
C LEU A 532 10.79 -7.91 -2.11
N HIS A 533 11.01 -7.53 -3.37
CA HIS A 533 12.16 -7.97 -4.15
C HIS A 533 13.26 -6.91 -4.20
N ASN A 534 12.87 -5.64 -4.18
CA ASN A 534 13.76 -4.49 -4.24
C ASN A 534 13.45 -3.52 -3.11
N TYR A 535 14.50 -3.02 -2.46
CA TYR A 535 14.42 -2.20 -1.27
C TYR A 535 15.25 -0.93 -1.47
N PHE A 536 14.65 0.21 -1.13
CA PHE A 536 15.30 1.50 -1.01
C PHE A 536 15.26 1.91 0.46
N LEU A 537 16.37 1.71 1.15
CA LEU A 537 16.50 1.95 2.59
C LEU A 537 17.15 3.31 2.82
N HIS A 538 16.34 4.30 3.16
CA HIS A 538 16.78 5.59 3.67
C HIS A 538 17.08 5.51 5.16
N ARG A 539 17.52 6.64 5.73
CA ARG A 539 17.82 6.76 7.15
C ARG A 539 16.63 6.32 8.02
N LEU A 540 16.85 5.29 8.84
CA LEU A 540 15.96 4.84 9.91
C LEU A 540 16.66 5.00 11.26
N VAL A 541 15.96 5.51 12.27
CA VAL A 541 16.55 5.79 13.60
C VAL A 541 15.94 4.93 14.70
N ASN A 542 14.70 4.47 14.52
CA ASN A 542 14.04 3.63 15.50
C ASN A 542 14.60 2.20 15.46
N ASN A 543 14.96 1.66 16.62
CA ASN A 543 15.57 0.33 16.74
C ASN A 543 14.66 -0.82 16.31
N GLU A 544 13.36 -0.73 16.57
CA GLU A 544 12.40 -1.75 16.13
C GLU A 544 12.23 -1.73 14.60
N ASP A 545 12.21 -0.54 14.00
CA ASP A 545 12.20 -0.38 12.54
C ASP A 545 13.47 -0.97 11.89
N ILE A 546 14.64 -0.71 12.48
CA ILE A 546 15.92 -1.27 12.02
C ILE A 546 15.92 -2.80 12.15
N LYS A 547 15.45 -3.36 13.27
CA LYS A 547 15.34 -4.82 13.47
C LYS A 547 14.39 -5.47 12.48
N ALA A 548 13.24 -4.84 12.19
CA ALA A 548 12.26 -5.35 11.23
C ALA A 548 12.88 -5.49 9.82
N ILE A 549 13.65 -4.49 9.39
CA ILE A 549 14.42 -4.54 8.14
C ILE A 549 15.49 -5.64 8.20
N GLY A 550 16.27 -5.72 9.28
CA GLY A 550 17.34 -6.71 9.41
C GLY A 550 16.87 -8.17 9.40
N ARG A 551 15.64 -8.44 9.86
CA ARG A 551 15.03 -9.78 9.81
C ARG A 551 14.46 -10.14 8.44
N SER A 552 13.96 -9.14 7.71
CA SER A 552 13.15 -9.37 6.51
C SER A 552 13.93 -9.21 5.21
N VAL A 553 15.03 -8.43 5.21
CA VAL A 553 15.82 -8.13 4.00
C VAL A 553 17.02 -9.07 3.91
N SER A 554 16.92 -10.08 3.04
CA SER A 554 17.93 -11.15 2.87
C SER A 554 19.22 -10.72 2.16
N PHE A 555 19.20 -9.60 1.42
CA PHE A 555 20.31 -9.18 0.56
C PHE A 555 21.23 -8.12 1.17
N LEU A 556 21.06 -7.79 2.46
CA LEU A 556 21.80 -6.70 3.10
C LEU A 556 23.01 -7.23 3.87
N ASP A 557 24.21 -6.73 3.55
CA ASP A 557 25.44 -7.05 4.27
C ASP A 557 25.53 -6.27 5.61
N GLY A 558 26.35 -6.78 6.54
CA GLY A 558 26.45 -6.20 7.89
C GLY A 558 26.92 -4.75 7.90
N ALA A 559 27.89 -4.41 7.05
CA ALA A 559 28.40 -3.05 6.94
C ALA A 559 27.34 -2.07 6.42
N SER A 560 26.58 -2.46 5.39
CA SER A 560 25.46 -1.67 4.88
C SER A 560 24.32 -1.57 5.89
N PHE A 561 24.03 -2.62 6.66
CA PHE A 561 23.04 -2.55 7.73
C PHE A 561 23.41 -1.53 8.81
N GLU A 562 24.67 -1.51 9.25
CA GLU A 562 25.18 -0.54 10.22
C GLU A 562 25.16 0.91 9.71
N MET A 563 25.16 1.11 8.39
CA MET A 563 25.08 2.46 7.81
C MET A 563 23.68 3.07 7.87
N ILE A 564 22.60 2.27 7.95
CA ILE A 564 21.20 2.76 7.89
C ILE A 564 20.96 3.97 8.81
N PRO A 565 21.37 3.98 10.10
CA PRO A 565 21.06 5.08 11.01
C PRO A 565 21.84 6.38 10.75
N ILE A 566 22.98 6.28 10.05
CA ILE A 566 23.92 7.38 9.79
C ILE A 566 23.83 7.93 8.36
N LEU A 567 22.90 7.41 7.54
CA LEU A 567 22.68 7.91 6.18
C LEU A 567 22.32 9.40 6.18
N PRO A 568 22.93 10.22 5.29
CA PRO A 568 22.52 11.60 5.12
C PRO A 568 21.13 11.68 4.46
N GLN A 569 20.47 12.83 4.54
CA GLN A 569 19.22 13.08 3.82
C GLN A 569 19.39 12.82 2.31
N GLY A 570 18.47 12.09 1.68
CA GLY A 570 18.55 11.67 0.28
C GLY A 570 19.58 10.56 0.02
N GLY A 571 20.35 10.16 1.03
CA GLY A 571 21.18 8.97 1.02
C GLY A 571 20.30 7.74 1.22
N CYS A 572 20.51 6.72 0.39
CA CYS A 572 19.70 5.51 0.34
C CYS A 572 20.61 4.31 0.08
N ILE A 573 20.32 3.18 0.71
CA ILE A 573 20.90 1.88 0.36
C ILE A 573 19.89 1.16 -0.52
N MET A 574 20.24 0.94 -1.78
CA MET A 574 19.46 0.09 -2.68
C MET A 574 19.96 -1.35 -2.57
N THR A 575 19.06 -2.29 -2.35
CA THR A 575 19.35 -3.73 -2.34
C THR A 575 18.17 -4.51 -2.88
N GLY A 576 18.39 -5.72 -3.39
CA GLY A 576 17.33 -6.55 -3.95
C GLY A 576 17.74 -7.36 -5.16
N THR A 577 16.77 -7.78 -5.96
CA THR A 577 17.00 -8.58 -7.17
C THR A 577 17.46 -7.74 -8.36
N ALA A 578 17.22 -6.43 -8.35
CA ALA A 578 17.64 -5.50 -9.40
C ALA A 578 19.08 -5.01 -9.26
N CYS A 579 19.74 -5.27 -8.12
CA CYS A 579 21.16 -5.00 -7.91
C CYS A 579 21.86 -6.29 -7.48
N ASN A 580 23.13 -6.46 -7.84
CA ASN A 580 23.87 -7.67 -7.47
C ASN A 580 24.31 -7.67 -6.00
N PHE A 581 24.38 -6.50 -5.37
CA PHE A 581 24.82 -6.27 -3.99
C PHE A 581 24.24 -4.93 -3.49
N PRO A 582 24.23 -4.66 -2.17
CA PRO A 582 23.79 -3.37 -1.64
C PRO A 582 24.63 -2.21 -2.16
N VAL A 583 23.97 -1.23 -2.78
CA VAL A 583 24.60 -0.02 -3.32
C VAL A 583 24.16 1.19 -2.51
N LEU A 584 25.13 1.93 -2.01
CA LEU A 584 24.89 3.20 -1.34
C LEU A 584 24.79 4.32 -2.39
N ILE A 585 23.64 4.98 -2.47
CA ILE A 585 23.36 6.03 -3.44
C ILE A 585 22.87 7.31 -2.78
N LYS A 586 23.13 8.43 -3.45
CA LYS A 586 22.50 9.72 -3.21
C LYS A 586 21.45 9.89 -4.31
N VAL A 587 20.18 9.82 -3.95
CA VAL A 587 19.08 9.94 -4.92
C VAL A 587 19.04 11.38 -5.46
N ASP A 588 18.99 11.52 -6.77
CA ASP A 588 18.90 12.83 -7.42
C ASP A 588 17.56 13.49 -7.04
N LYS A 589 17.59 14.80 -6.77
CA LYS A 589 16.35 15.56 -6.61
C LYS A 589 15.73 15.79 -7.99
N LEU A 590 14.41 15.75 -8.05
CA LEU A 590 13.67 16.20 -9.23
C LEU A 590 13.80 17.71 -9.41
N GLU A 591 13.54 18.21 -10.62
CA GLU A 591 13.35 19.65 -10.84
C GLU A 591 12.25 20.17 -9.92
N GLU A 592 12.37 21.41 -9.44
CA GLU A 592 11.51 21.97 -8.38
C GLU A 592 10.00 21.79 -8.65
N LYS A 593 9.56 22.02 -9.90
CA LYS A 593 8.17 21.81 -10.34
C LYS A 593 7.65 20.37 -10.26
N TYR A 594 8.54 19.38 -10.24
CA TYR A 594 8.22 17.95 -10.20
C TYR A 594 8.54 17.33 -8.83
N GLN A 595 9.09 18.09 -7.88
CA GLN A 595 9.33 17.57 -6.54
C GLN A 595 7.99 17.28 -5.85
N PRO A 596 7.90 16.19 -5.07
CA PRO A 596 6.73 15.94 -4.25
C PRO A 596 6.54 17.11 -3.27
N GLN A 597 5.30 17.51 -3.02
CA GLN A 597 4.93 18.66 -2.16
C GLN A 597 5.15 18.41 -0.66
N SER A 598 6.25 17.74 -0.33
CA SER A 598 6.69 17.33 1.00
C SER A 598 7.46 18.40 1.78
N HIS A 599 7.54 19.64 1.25
CA HIS A 599 8.34 20.69 1.84
C HIS A 599 7.83 21.06 3.23
N THR A 600 8.72 21.00 4.22
CA THR A 600 8.47 21.58 5.54
C THR A 600 8.13 23.05 5.33
N ILE A 601 6.98 23.47 5.88
CA ILE A 601 6.51 24.85 5.83
C ILE A 601 7.66 25.76 6.28
N ASN A 602 8.06 26.71 5.43
CA ASN A 602 9.06 27.71 5.80
C ASN A 602 8.39 28.73 6.73
N LEU A 603 8.51 28.49 8.04
CA LEU A 603 7.93 29.35 9.06
C LEU A 603 8.51 30.76 9.03
N GLU A 604 9.80 30.94 8.72
CA GLU A 604 10.42 32.25 8.63
C GLU A 604 9.82 33.07 7.49
N ALA A 605 9.61 32.46 6.32
CA ALA A 605 8.93 33.11 5.20
C ALA A 605 7.50 33.51 5.58
N LEU A 606 6.74 32.64 6.27
CA LEU A 606 5.37 32.95 6.72
C LEU A 606 5.32 34.05 7.79
N TRP A 607 6.26 34.05 8.73
CA TRP A 607 6.31 35.05 9.81
C TRP A 607 6.88 36.40 9.37
N SER A 608 7.62 36.42 8.26
CA SER A 608 8.16 37.66 7.68
C SER A 608 7.12 38.51 6.93
N VAL A 609 5.89 38.01 6.73
CA VAL A 609 4.80 38.71 6.00
C VAL A 609 3.99 39.66 6.90
N SER A 610 4.37 39.86 8.17
CA SER A 610 3.64 40.74 9.10
C SER A 610 4.42 42.02 9.49
N GLU A 611 5.01 42.72 8.52
CA GLU A 611 5.40 44.13 8.66
C GLU A 611 5.09 44.90 7.37
N GLY A 612 3.81 45.18 7.11
CA GLY A 612 3.46 46.08 6.01
C GLY A 612 2.03 45.95 5.52
N GLU A 613 1.05 46.27 6.36
CA GLU A 613 -0.23 46.86 5.95
C GLU A 613 -0.96 47.36 7.22
N ASN A 614 -0.72 48.63 7.56
CA ASN A 614 -1.56 49.46 8.42
C ASN A 614 -1.58 50.87 7.84
#